data_AF-A0A1G6NGN4-F1
#
_entry.id   AF-A0A1G6NGN4-F1
#
_cell.length_a   1.000
_cell.length_b   1.000
_cell.length_c   1.000
_cell.angle_alpha   90.00
_cell.angle_beta   90.00
_cell.angle_gamma   90.00
#
_symmetry.space_group_name_H-M   'P 1'
#
loop_
_entity.id
_entity.type
_entity.pdbx_description
1 polymer ?
#
loop_
_entity_poly.entity_id
_entity_poly.type
_entity_poly.pdbx_seq_one_letter_code
_entity_poly.pdbx_strand_id
1 'polypeptide(L)'
;MSTSSPEAEAEKVKDSSEAESTTDEKNDSEGSRASEEQHEKQPKKSGLWSYREVRVGAYFAAAIVVLGILFGTHVLCAHEWKKATCTAPKTCLICGKTQGEELGHKWLAATCTEPEVCERCGKEEGEPLGHAWKKATCTEPETCSRCLETRGSALGHDIADWKVTKEATCTETGEREGVCKRCGETIKQETQKKEHTPGDWEIQQDYTISSDGYVTPGVKVQKCKVCGQVLNQQEYTVELTISQSNALAKAASYLDYTSFSYKSLINQLEFEGFSSEDATFAVDHCGADWMVQAEKKARQYMDYSSFSRASLIGQLEFEGFTAEQAAHGADSVGL
;
A
#
# COMPACT_ATOMS: atom_id res chain seq x y z
N MET A 1 19.54 -18.11 -35.46
CA MET A 1 20.77 -18.53 -34.75
C MET A 1 21.37 -17.29 -34.10
N SER A 2 21.90 -17.46 -32.88
CA SER A 2 22.51 -16.44 -31.99
C SER A 2 21.47 -15.62 -31.20
N THR A 3 21.03 -15.97 -29.98
CA THR A 3 21.67 -16.18 -28.65
C THR A 3 22.13 -14.91 -27.93
N SER A 4 21.37 -14.51 -26.89
CA SER A 4 21.80 -13.91 -25.61
C SER A 4 20.53 -13.88 -24.72
N SER A 5 20.31 -14.87 -23.86
CA SER A 5 20.78 -15.05 -22.46
C SER A 5 20.18 -14.05 -21.45
N PRO A 6 19.76 -14.52 -20.25
CA PRO A 6 18.70 -13.90 -19.45
C PRO A 6 19.21 -13.20 -18.18
N GLU A 7 18.39 -12.33 -17.60
CA GLU A 7 18.57 -11.86 -16.22
C GLU A 7 17.30 -12.13 -15.41
N ALA A 8 17.55 -12.63 -14.20
CA ALA A 8 16.62 -13.08 -13.21
C ALA A 8 16.65 -12.11 -12.03
N GLU A 9 15.50 -11.82 -11.42
CA GLU A 9 15.48 -11.42 -10.02
C GLU A 9 14.34 -12.15 -9.30
N ALA A 10 14.75 -13.02 -8.38
CA ALA A 10 13.93 -13.70 -7.41
C ALA A 10 14.15 -13.01 -6.07
N GLU A 11 13.15 -12.34 -5.52
CA GLU A 11 13.18 -11.85 -4.15
C GLU A 11 12.84 -12.96 -3.16
N LYS A 12 13.77 -13.18 -2.24
CA LYS A 12 13.72 -14.13 -1.15
C LYS A 12 13.63 -13.32 0.14
N VAL A 13 12.47 -13.31 0.79
CA VAL A 13 12.33 -12.78 2.16
C VAL A 13 12.59 -13.92 3.14
N LYS A 14 13.55 -13.69 4.05
CA LYS A 14 13.94 -14.53 5.17
C LYS A 14 14.06 -13.62 6.40
N ASP A 15 13.97 -14.27 7.58
CA ASP A 15 14.12 -13.74 8.95
C ASP A 15 12.94 -12.94 9.50
N SER A 16 12.52 -13.15 10.74
CA SER A 16 13.25 -13.47 12.00
C SER A 16 12.22 -14.04 13.01
N SER A 17 12.49 -15.08 13.82
CA SER A 17 13.12 -15.05 15.17
C SER A 17 12.68 -13.84 16.02
N GLU A 18 12.31 -13.90 17.30
CA GLU A 18 12.72 -14.71 18.44
C GLU A 18 11.85 -14.32 19.66
N ALA A 19 12.02 -15.06 20.75
CA ALA A 19 11.99 -14.63 22.16
C ALA A 19 10.83 -15.09 23.07
N GLU A 20 11.26 -15.94 24.02
CA GLU A 20 10.68 -16.29 25.31
C GLU A 20 10.55 -15.10 26.29
N SER A 21 9.73 -15.25 27.34
CA SER A 21 9.82 -14.62 28.68
C SER A 21 8.44 -14.73 29.37
N THR A 22 8.13 -15.70 30.24
CA THR A 22 8.32 -15.76 31.72
C THR A 22 7.75 -14.60 32.57
N THR A 23 7.14 -15.02 33.71
CA THR A 23 6.82 -14.28 34.97
C THR A 23 5.68 -13.25 34.92
N ASP A 24 4.92 -12.92 35.97
CA ASP A 24 4.52 -13.49 37.27
C ASP A 24 3.40 -12.55 37.82
N GLU A 25 2.64 -13.04 38.81
CA GLU A 25 2.00 -12.29 39.91
C GLU A 25 0.95 -11.16 39.68
N LYS A 26 -0.26 -11.38 40.22
CA LYS A 26 -0.87 -10.69 41.40
C LYS A 26 -2.35 -11.13 41.51
N ASN A 27 -2.80 -11.84 42.53
CA ASN A 27 -2.96 -11.54 43.98
C ASN A 27 -4.21 -10.70 44.33
N ASP A 28 -4.72 -10.99 45.53
CA ASP A 28 -5.78 -10.34 46.33
C ASP A 28 -7.18 -10.97 46.19
N SER A 29 -7.96 -11.25 47.25
CA SER A 29 -7.76 -11.10 48.71
C SER A 29 -8.93 -11.77 49.47
N GLU A 30 -8.59 -12.30 50.65
CA GLU A 30 -9.29 -12.26 51.95
C GLU A 30 -10.77 -12.65 52.14
N GLY A 31 -11.02 -13.38 53.23
CA GLY A 31 -12.36 -13.51 53.82
C GLY A 31 -12.45 -14.54 54.93
N SER A 32 -11.83 -14.28 56.07
CA SER A 32 -11.92 -15.06 57.32
C SER A 32 -13.26 -14.85 58.05
N ARG A 33 -13.77 -15.88 58.75
CA ARG A 33 -14.40 -15.68 60.07
C ARG A 33 -14.61 -16.99 60.86
N ALA A 34 -14.20 -16.93 62.12
CA ALA A 34 -14.42 -17.89 63.18
C ALA A 34 -15.77 -17.68 63.89
N SER A 35 -16.27 -18.72 64.59
CA SER A 35 -17.00 -18.66 65.88
C SER A 35 -17.23 -20.12 66.33
N GLU A 36 -16.63 -20.61 67.42
CA GLU A 36 -16.89 -20.39 68.85
C GLU A 36 -18.07 -21.19 69.43
N GLU A 37 -17.81 -21.68 70.65
CA GLU A 37 -18.42 -22.76 71.41
C GLU A 37 -19.88 -22.52 71.84
N GLN A 38 -20.62 -23.61 72.06
CA GLN A 38 -21.51 -23.71 73.21
C GLN A 38 -21.45 -25.10 73.86
N HIS A 39 -21.64 -25.06 75.18
CA HIS A 39 -21.08 -25.92 76.19
C HIS A 39 -22.25 -26.30 77.09
N GLU A 40 -22.53 -27.59 77.30
CA GLU A 40 -23.48 -28.01 78.32
C GLU A 40 -22.93 -29.18 79.13
N LYS A 41 -23.10 -29.06 80.44
CA LYS A 41 -22.24 -29.55 81.50
C LYS A 41 -23.13 -30.26 82.52
N GLN A 42 -22.53 -31.24 83.23
CA GLN A 42 -22.91 -31.81 84.54
C GLN A 42 -23.64 -33.18 84.54
N PRO A 43 -23.53 -34.00 85.62
CA PRO A 43 -22.79 -33.79 86.87
C PRO A 43 -21.80 -34.91 87.26
N LYS A 44 -20.76 -34.49 87.99
CA LYS A 44 -19.88 -35.34 88.80
C LYS A 44 -20.60 -35.76 90.08
N LYS A 45 -20.54 -37.05 90.45
CA LYS A 45 -20.76 -37.51 91.82
C LYS A 45 -19.47 -38.09 92.39
N SER A 46 -18.84 -37.32 93.28
CA SER A 46 -17.81 -37.76 94.22
C SER A 46 -18.48 -38.40 95.42
N GLY A 47 -18.14 -39.65 95.72
CA GLY A 47 -18.62 -40.38 96.90
C GLY A 47 -17.49 -41.24 97.47
N LEU A 48 -17.23 -41.02 98.74
CA LEU A 48 -16.12 -41.50 99.55
C LEU A 48 -15.86 -43.01 99.50
N TRP A 49 -14.58 -43.34 99.70
CA TRP A 49 -14.05 -44.66 99.97
C TRP A 49 -14.70 -45.33 101.19
N SER A 50 -15.07 -46.60 101.03
CA SER A 50 -15.30 -47.54 102.12
C SER A 50 -14.52 -48.83 101.83
N TYR A 51 -13.80 -49.24 102.86
CA TYR A 51 -12.76 -50.27 102.95
C TYR A 51 -13.32 -51.68 102.71
N ARG A 52 -13.42 -52.12 101.45
CA ARG A 52 -13.54 -53.54 101.03
C ARG A 52 -12.57 -53.84 99.89
N GLU A 53 -11.34 -53.92 100.37
CA GLU A 53 -10.03 -54.25 99.83
C GLU A 53 -9.91 -55.26 98.66
N VAL A 54 -9.14 -54.83 97.64
CA VAL A 54 -7.91 -55.49 97.14
C VAL A 54 -7.99 -56.79 96.31
N ARG A 55 -9.12 -57.48 96.15
CA ARG A 55 -9.16 -58.74 95.34
C ARG A 55 -9.69 -58.67 93.90
N VAL A 56 -10.21 -57.54 93.43
CA VAL A 56 -10.80 -57.42 92.06
C VAL A 56 -9.91 -56.61 91.09
N GLY A 57 -9.00 -55.77 91.59
CA GLY A 57 -8.13 -54.92 90.76
C GLY A 57 -7.05 -55.67 89.96
N ALA A 58 -6.63 -56.86 90.41
CA ALA A 58 -5.66 -57.69 89.68
C ALA A 58 -6.24 -58.28 88.38
N TYR A 59 -7.55 -58.54 88.34
CA TYR A 59 -8.22 -59.06 87.14
C TYR A 59 -8.44 -57.97 86.08
N PHE A 60 -8.65 -56.70 86.47
CA PHE A 60 -8.79 -55.60 85.51
C PHE A 60 -7.45 -55.18 84.89
N ALA A 61 -6.34 -55.19 85.64
CA ALA A 61 -5.00 -54.92 85.08
C ALA A 61 -4.55 -56.04 84.13
N ALA A 62 -4.82 -57.31 84.47
CA ALA A 62 -4.59 -58.44 83.57
C ALA A 62 -5.50 -58.39 82.33
N ALA A 63 -6.75 -57.96 82.48
CA ALA A 63 -7.66 -57.78 81.33
C ALA A 63 -7.21 -56.65 80.40
N ILE A 64 -6.61 -55.56 80.88
CA ILE A 64 -6.08 -54.46 80.04
C ILE A 64 -4.78 -54.89 79.32
N VAL A 65 -3.92 -55.69 79.98
CA VAL A 65 -2.73 -56.26 79.34
C VAL A 65 -3.12 -57.33 78.31
N VAL A 66 -4.12 -58.16 78.61
CA VAL A 66 -4.66 -59.15 77.66
C VAL A 66 -5.44 -58.47 76.54
N LEU A 67 -6.20 -57.41 76.79
CA LEU A 67 -6.86 -56.59 75.75
C LEU A 67 -5.86 -55.81 74.91
N GLY A 68 -4.76 -55.32 75.50
CA GLY A 68 -3.66 -54.67 74.77
C GLY A 68 -2.84 -55.64 73.93
N ILE A 69 -2.62 -56.88 74.41
CA ILE A 69 -1.98 -57.97 73.65
C ILE A 69 -2.94 -58.52 72.57
N LEU A 70 -4.26 -58.54 72.82
CA LEU A 70 -5.27 -58.88 71.81
C LEU A 70 -5.42 -57.79 70.74
N PHE A 71 -5.19 -56.51 71.08
CA PHE A 71 -5.16 -55.38 70.13
C PHE A 71 -3.84 -55.34 69.32
N GLY A 72 -2.73 -55.84 69.88
CA GLY A 72 -1.43 -55.94 69.19
C GLY A 72 -1.27 -57.15 68.27
N THR A 73 -2.13 -58.18 68.41
CA THR A 73 -2.05 -59.43 67.61
C THR A 73 -3.08 -59.50 66.49
N HIS A 74 -4.03 -58.57 66.42
CA HIS A 74 -4.91 -58.41 65.27
C HIS A 74 -4.38 -57.28 64.38
N VAL A 75 -3.35 -57.61 63.60
CA VAL A 75 -3.20 -57.19 62.20
C VAL A 75 -3.56 -55.70 61.96
N LEU A 76 -2.94 -54.78 62.72
CA LEU A 76 -2.96 -53.36 62.39
C LEU A 76 -1.96 -53.14 61.25
N CYS A 77 -2.33 -53.59 60.05
CA CYS A 77 -1.62 -53.24 58.83
C CYS A 77 -1.89 -51.76 58.58
N ALA A 78 -0.93 -50.89 58.92
CA ALA A 78 -0.99 -49.48 58.53
C ALA A 78 -0.88 -49.43 57.00
N HIS A 79 -2.03 -49.29 56.35
CA HIS A 79 -2.09 -49.34 54.90
C HIS A 79 -1.65 -47.99 54.31
N GLU A 80 -0.51 -47.99 53.62
CA GLU A 80 -0.16 -46.93 52.68
C GLU A 80 -0.82 -47.22 51.33
N TRP A 81 -1.77 -46.37 50.93
CA TRP A 81 -2.63 -46.59 49.78
C TRP A 81 -2.15 -45.81 48.56
N LYS A 82 -1.93 -46.52 47.45
CA LYS A 82 -1.88 -45.87 46.13
C LYS A 82 -3.29 -45.40 45.76
N LYS A 83 -3.41 -44.16 45.29
CA LYS A 83 -4.69 -43.58 44.85
C LYS A 83 -5.31 -44.46 43.75
N ALA A 84 -6.64 -44.53 43.75
CA ALA A 84 -7.39 -45.23 42.71
C ALA A 84 -7.15 -44.60 41.34
N THR A 85 -7.15 -45.43 40.29
CA THR A 85 -7.04 -45.02 38.89
C THR A 85 -8.37 -45.25 38.18
N CYS A 86 -8.43 -44.96 36.87
CA CYS A 86 -9.65 -45.17 36.08
C CYS A 86 -10.05 -46.65 35.95
N THR A 87 -9.09 -47.56 36.09
CA THR A 87 -9.28 -49.01 35.88
C THR A 87 -8.86 -49.84 37.10
N ALA A 88 -8.59 -49.19 38.24
CA ALA A 88 -8.21 -49.89 39.47
C ALA A 88 -8.64 -49.09 40.72
N PRO A 89 -9.16 -49.76 41.76
CA PRO A 89 -9.45 -49.15 43.06
C PRO A 89 -8.17 -48.79 43.81
N LYS A 90 -8.27 -48.22 45.01
CA LYS A 90 -7.09 -47.93 45.84
C LYS A 90 -6.41 -49.24 46.21
N THR A 91 -5.09 -49.32 46.04
CA THR A 91 -4.33 -50.55 46.32
C THR A 91 -3.27 -50.27 47.36
N CYS A 92 -3.20 -51.10 48.41
CA CYS A 92 -2.16 -50.96 49.42
C CYS A 92 -0.81 -51.42 48.87
N LEU A 93 0.21 -50.56 48.97
CA LEU A 93 1.55 -50.83 48.44
C LEU A 93 2.30 -51.96 49.18
N ILE A 94 1.85 -52.31 50.38
CA ILE A 94 2.54 -53.26 51.27
C ILE A 94 1.96 -54.67 51.15
N CYS A 95 0.63 -54.82 51.08
CA CYS A 95 -0.04 -56.13 51.11
C CYS A 95 -0.94 -56.43 49.90
N GLY A 96 -1.09 -55.49 48.96
CA GLY A 96 -1.84 -55.70 47.72
C GLY A 96 -3.37 -55.74 47.85
N LYS A 97 -3.94 -55.62 49.06
CA LYS A 97 -5.40 -55.51 49.25
C LYS A 97 -5.93 -54.25 48.56
N THR A 98 -7.12 -54.35 48.00
CA THR A 98 -7.83 -53.24 47.33
C THR A 98 -8.95 -52.67 48.23
N GLN A 99 -9.24 -51.38 48.09
CA GLN A 99 -10.29 -50.69 48.85
C GLN A 99 -11.07 -49.70 47.97
N GLY A 100 -12.39 -49.82 48.00
CA GLY A 100 -13.30 -49.02 47.16
C GLY A 100 -13.43 -49.55 45.74
N GLU A 101 -14.12 -48.79 44.89
CA GLU A 101 -14.28 -49.07 43.46
C GLU A 101 -13.28 -48.25 42.63
N GLU A 102 -13.05 -48.67 41.39
CA GLU A 102 -12.30 -47.87 40.43
C GLU A 102 -13.02 -46.54 40.14
N LEU A 103 -12.26 -45.50 39.78
CA LEU A 103 -12.85 -44.17 39.60
C LEU A 103 -13.76 -44.06 38.37
N GLY A 104 -13.69 -45.04 37.46
CA GLY A 104 -14.32 -44.99 36.16
C GLY A 104 -13.74 -43.88 35.27
N HIS A 105 -14.06 -43.95 33.99
CA HIS A 105 -13.68 -42.92 33.04
C HIS A 105 -14.67 -41.76 33.08
N LYS A 106 -14.14 -40.54 33.06
CA LYS A 106 -14.93 -39.31 32.84
C LYS A 106 -14.53 -38.77 31.47
N TRP A 107 -15.34 -39.08 30.48
CA TRP A 107 -15.07 -38.80 29.08
C TRP A 107 -15.41 -37.34 28.73
N LEU A 108 -14.48 -36.66 28.08
CA LEU A 108 -14.75 -35.47 27.30
C LEU A 108 -15.36 -35.88 25.97
N ALA A 109 -16.35 -35.13 25.52
CA ALA A 109 -17.02 -35.40 24.25
C ALA A 109 -16.03 -35.34 23.07
N ALA A 110 -16.21 -36.24 22.11
CA ALA A 110 -15.44 -36.28 20.89
C ALA A 110 -15.58 -34.97 20.09
N THR A 111 -14.52 -34.60 19.38
CA THR A 111 -14.49 -33.44 18.49
C THR A 111 -14.56 -33.89 17.02
N CYS A 112 -14.42 -32.95 16.08
CA CYS A 112 -14.37 -33.30 14.66
C CYS A 112 -13.13 -34.12 14.27
N THR A 113 -12.03 -33.99 15.02
CA THR A 113 -10.73 -34.59 14.70
C THR A 113 -10.24 -35.57 15.76
N GLU A 114 -10.81 -35.55 16.97
CA GLU A 114 -10.38 -36.39 18.10
C GLU A 114 -11.56 -37.19 18.68
N PRO A 115 -11.35 -38.45 19.12
CA PRO A 115 -12.36 -39.28 19.78
C PRO A 115 -12.64 -38.81 21.23
N GLU A 116 -13.47 -39.53 22.00
CA GLU A 116 -13.70 -39.18 23.40
C GLU A 116 -12.45 -39.44 24.25
N VAL A 117 -12.08 -38.50 25.12
CA VAL A 117 -10.85 -38.62 25.94
C VAL A 117 -11.18 -38.57 27.43
N CYS A 118 -10.67 -39.51 28.20
CA CYS A 118 -10.84 -39.51 29.65
C CYS A 118 -9.97 -38.41 30.28
N GLU A 119 -10.59 -37.42 30.95
CA GLU A 119 -9.89 -36.29 31.61
C GLU A 119 -8.81 -36.73 32.61
N ARG A 120 -8.95 -37.94 33.18
CA ARG A 120 -8.11 -38.42 34.29
C ARG A 120 -6.91 -39.26 33.85
N CYS A 121 -7.02 -40.01 32.76
CA CYS A 121 -5.97 -40.95 32.34
C CYS A 121 -5.57 -40.83 30.87
N GLY A 122 -6.23 -39.97 30.08
CA GLY A 122 -5.93 -39.77 28.66
C GLY A 122 -6.21 -40.98 27.78
N LYS A 123 -6.97 -41.97 28.27
CA LYS A 123 -7.43 -43.07 27.41
C LYS A 123 -8.42 -42.47 26.40
N GLU A 124 -8.40 -42.98 25.17
CA GLU A 124 -9.31 -42.63 24.08
C GLU A 124 -10.35 -43.74 23.89
N GLU A 125 -11.59 -43.37 23.59
CA GLU A 125 -12.68 -44.29 23.30
C GLU A 125 -13.55 -43.77 22.13
N GLY A 126 -13.89 -44.67 21.20
CA GLY A 126 -14.65 -44.33 20.00
C GLY A 126 -13.82 -43.69 18.89
N GLU A 127 -14.52 -43.11 17.91
CA GLU A 127 -13.94 -42.44 16.74
C GLU A 127 -14.30 -40.94 16.77
N PRO A 128 -13.49 -40.06 16.16
CA PRO A 128 -13.86 -38.66 15.97
C PRO A 128 -15.22 -38.51 15.27
N LEU A 129 -15.96 -37.45 15.60
CA LEU A 129 -17.28 -37.17 15.00
C LEU A 129 -17.22 -36.88 13.50
N GLY A 130 -16.03 -36.56 13.00
CA GLY A 130 -15.82 -36.10 11.64
C GLY A 130 -16.49 -34.75 11.35
N HIS A 131 -16.19 -34.22 10.18
CA HIS A 131 -16.74 -32.96 9.74
C HIS A 131 -18.09 -33.14 9.05
N ALA A 132 -19.07 -32.32 9.45
CA ALA A 132 -20.33 -32.17 8.74
C ALA A 132 -20.27 -30.92 7.85
N TRP A 133 -19.70 -31.09 6.66
CA TRP A 133 -19.50 -29.99 5.70
C TRP A 133 -20.82 -29.48 5.12
N LYS A 134 -21.04 -28.17 5.22
CA LYS A 134 -22.02 -27.46 4.41
C LYS A 134 -21.37 -27.12 3.06
N LYS A 135 -22.15 -27.23 1.98
CA LYS A 135 -21.68 -26.93 0.62
C LYS A 135 -21.25 -25.47 0.50
N ALA A 136 -20.22 -25.24 -0.31
CA ALA A 136 -19.74 -23.91 -0.65
C ALA A 136 -20.82 -23.09 -1.37
N THR A 137 -20.77 -21.77 -1.16
CA THR A 137 -21.62 -20.78 -1.83
C THR A 137 -20.78 -19.97 -2.83
N CYS A 138 -21.35 -18.91 -3.41
CA CYS A 138 -20.60 -18.01 -4.30
C CYS A 138 -19.50 -17.24 -3.55
N THR A 139 -19.70 -16.98 -2.25
CA THR A 139 -18.83 -16.13 -1.43
C THR A 139 -18.11 -16.88 -0.31
N GLU A 140 -18.57 -18.08 0.06
CA GLU A 140 -18.03 -18.85 1.17
C GLU A 140 -17.60 -20.26 0.74
N PRO A 141 -16.46 -20.78 1.24
CA PRO A 141 -16.03 -22.17 1.02
C PRO A 141 -16.89 -23.17 1.79
N GLU A 142 -16.64 -24.48 1.63
CA GLU A 142 -17.31 -25.49 2.44
C GLU A 142 -16.97 -25.29 3.91
N THR A 143 -17.98 -25.28 4.79
CA THR A 143 -17.79 -24.97 6.22
C THR A 143 -18.40 -26.07 7.07
N CYS A 144 -17.63 -26.61 8.02
CA CYS A 144 -18.12 -27.62 8.94
C CYS A 144 -19.13 -27.02 9.92
N SER A 145 -20.33 -27.58 10.02
CA SER A 145 -21.38 -27.06 10.91
C SER A 145 -21.09 -27.22 12.41
N ARG A 146 -20.10 -28.04 12.78
CA ARG A 146 -19.72 -28.34 14.17
C ARG A 146 -18.57 -27.48 14.67
N CYS A 147 -17.45 -27.50 13.95
CA CYS A 147 -16.21 -26.82 14.36
C CYS A 147 -15.91 -25.55 13.56
N LEU A 148 -16.73 -25.21 12.55
CA LEU A 148 -16.56 -24.05 11.67
C LEU A 148 -15.27 -24.04 10.83
N GLU A 149 -14.50 -25.13 10.85
CA GLU A 149 -13.39 -25.34 9.94
C GLU A 149 -13.86 -25.18 8.49
N THR A 150 -13.01 -24.59 7.64
CA THR A 150 -13.31 -24.36 6.22
C THR A 150 -12.46 -25.23 5.32
N ARG A 151 -13.02 -25.68 4.20
CA ARG A 151 -12.31 -26.50 3.21
C ARG A 151 -12.58 -26.00 1.79
N GLY A 152 -11.52 -25.91 1.00
CA GLY A 152 -11.59 -25.44 -0.38
C GLY A 152 -11.84 -23.93 -0.48
N SER A 153 -12.28 -23.49 -1.65
CA SER A 153 -12.56 -22.07 -1.95
C SER A 153 -14.05 -21.87 -2.22
N ALA A 154 -14.52 -20.63 -2.08
CA ALA A 154 -15.84 -20.24 -2.58
C ALA A 154 -15.97 -20.55 -4.07
N LEU A 155 -17.19 -20.87 -4.52
CA LEU A 155 -17.44 -21.25 -5.92
C LEU A 155 -17.26 -20.09 -6.91
N GLY A 156 -17.26 -18.85 -6.40
CA GLY A 156 -17.28 -17.64 -7.20
C GLY A 156 -18.61 -17.44 -7.92
N HIS A 157 -18.80 -16.24 -8.44
CA HIS A 157 -19.97 -15.91 -9.23
C HIS A 157 -19.84 -16.44 -10.66
N ASP A 158 -20.95 -16.91 -11.22
CA ASP A 158 -21.05 -17.49 -12.54
C ASP A 158 -21.98 -16.63 -13.40
N ILE A 159 -21.38 -15.69 -14.13
CA ILE A 159 -22.08 -14.74 -15.00
C ILE A 159 -21.78 -15.12 -16.44
N ALA A 160 -22.82 -15.45 -17.21
CA ALA A 160 -22.67 -15.73 -18.65
C ALA A 160 -22.78 -14.47 -19.50
N ASP A 161 -23.73 -13.60 -19.14
CA ASP A 161 -24.08 -12.42 -19.93
C ASP A 161 -23.78 -11.17 -19.12
N TRP A 162 -22.78 -10.43 -19.58
CA TRP A 162 -22.43 -9.13 -19.04
C TRP A 162 -23.08 -8.03 -19.88
N LYS A 163 -23.73 -7.07 -19.22
CA LYS A 163 -24.27 -5.87 -19.83
C LYS A 163 -23.42 -4.67 -19.43
N VAL A 164 -22.88 -3.95 -20.41
CA VAL A 164 -22.16 -2.69 -20.15
C VAL A 164 -23.16 -1.64 -19.66
N THR A 165 -22.92 -1.10 -18.48
CA THR A 165 -23.74 -0.03 -17.86
C THR A 165 -23.10 1.33 -18.06
N LYS A 166 -21.76 1.38 -18.08
CA LYS A 166 -20.98 2.58 -18.36
C LYS A 166 -19.85 2.23 -19.33
N GLU A 167 -19.86 2.86 -20.50
CA GLU A 167 -18.76 2.72 -21.46
C GLU A 167 -17.47 3.31 -20.88
N ALA A 168 -16.36 2.57 -20.99
CA ALA A 168 -15.05 3.08 -20.65
C ALA A 168 -14.61 4.15 -21.66
N THR A 169 -13.85 5.14 -21.17
CA THR A 169 -13.17 6.14 -21.98
C THR A 169 -11.66 6.08 -21.73
N CYS A 170 -10.87 6.94 -22.38
CA CYS A 170 -9.44 7.02 -22.08
C CYS A 170 -9.13 7.76 -20.77
N THR A 171 -10.11 8.42 -20.16
CA THR A 171 -9.96 9.13 -18.89
C THR A 171 -10.67 8.45 -17.72
N GLU A 172 -11.73 7.69 -18.00
CA GLU A 172 -12.57 7.04 -17.00
C GLU A 172 -12.72 5.54 -17.26
N THR A 173 -12.71 4.75 -16.19
CA THR A 173 -13.08 3.33 -16.25
C THR A 173 -14.56 3.20 -16.62
N GLY A 174 -14.90 2.10 -17.28
CA GLY A 174 -16.28 1.73 -17.53
C GLY A 174 -16.81 0.80 -16.43
N GLU A 175 -18.04 0.37 -16.60
CA GLU A 175 -18.72 -0.56 -15.71
C GLU A 175 -19.58 -1.52 -16.53
N ARG A 176 -19.63 -2.77 -16.09
CA ARG A 176 -20.56 -3.77 -16.58
C ARG A 176 -21.20 -4.49 -15.40
N GLU A 177 -22.43 -4.95 -15.59
CA GLU A 177 -23.16 -5.73 -14.60
C GLU A 177 -23.67 -7.03 -15.20
N GLY A 178 -23.86 -8.04 -14.36
CA GLY A 178 -24.42 -9.32 -14.78
C GLY A 178 -25.02 -10.07 -13.61
N VAL A 179 -25.99 -10.93 -13.89
CA VAL A 179 -26.68 -11.72 -12.87
C VAL A 179 -26.02 -13.08 -12.74
N CYS A 180 -25.60 -13.43 -11.52
CA CYS A 180 -25.02 -14.73 -11.24
C CYS A 180 -26.08 -15.84 -11.36
N LYS A 181 -25.82 -16.86 -12.18
CA LYS A 181 -26.74 -18.00 -12.36
C LYS A 181 -26.92 -18.87 -11.11
N ARG A 182 -25.98 -18.80 -10.15
CA ARG A 182 -25.98 -19.62 -8.93
C ARG A 182 -26.75 -18.97 -7.79
N CYS A 183 -26.50 -17.68 -7.50
CA CYS A 183 -27.12 -16.97 -6.37
C CYS A 183 -28.21 -15.97 -6.78
N GLY A 184 -28.34 -15.63 -8.07
CA GLY A 184 -29.30 -14.63 -8.55
C GLY A 184 -28.93 -13.18 -8.25
N GLU A 185 -27.80 -12.94 -7.59
CA GLU A 185 -27.31 -11.60 -7.27
C GLU A 185 -26.75 -10.89 -8.52
N THR A 186 -26.97 -9.58 -8.59
CA THR A 186 -26.38 -8.71 -9.62
C THR A 186 -24.99 -8.29 -9.19
N ILE A 187 -23.98 -8.69 -9.97
CA ILE A 187 -22.59 -8.36 -9.74
C ILE A 187 -22.19 -7.24 -10.69
N LYS A 188 -21.60 -6.19 -10.13
CA LYS A 188 -21.00 -5.09 -10.89
C LYS A 188 -19.50 -5.26 -10.94
N GLN A 189 -18.92 -4.97 -12.10
CA GLN A 189 -17.49 -5.05 -12.33
C GLN A 189 -17.03 -3.83 -13.13
N GLU A 190 -15.97 -3.19 -12.66
CA GLU A 190 -15.29 -2.13 -13.40
C GLU A 190 -14.56 -2.69 -14.63
N THR A 191 -14.55 -1.92 -15.71
CA THR A 191 -13.80 -2.21 -16.93
C THR A 191 -12.65 -1.23 -17.11
N GLN A 192 -11.55 -1.71 -17.69
CA GLN A 192 -10.36 -0.90 -17.89
C GLN A 192 -10.64 0.28 -18.82
N LYS A 193 -9.89 1.37 -18.62
CA LYS A 193 -9.92 2.53 -19.50
C LYS A 193 -9.55 2.11 -20.93
N LYS A 194 -10.13 2.78 -21.91
CA LYS A 194 -9.71 2.63 -23.31
C LYS A 194 -8.33 3.25 -23.49
N GLU A 195 -7.54 2.71 -24.40
CA GLU A 195 -6.24 3.29 -24.72
C GLU A 195 -6.39 4.67 -25.37
N HIS A 196 -5.41 5.54 -25.15
CA HIS A 196 -5.37 6.83 -25.84
C HIS A 196 -5.07 6.63 -27.32
N THR A 197 -5.82 7.32 -28.18
CA THR A 197 -5.54 7.37 -29.62
C THR A 197 -4.75 8.63 -29.96
N PRO A 198 -3.48 8.52 -30.41
CA PRO A 198 -2.68 9.69 -30.78
C PRO A 198 -3.26 10.45 -31.98
N GLY A 199 -3.24 11.77 -31.86
CA GLY A 199 -3.54 12.74 -32.91
C GLY A 199 -2.37 12.96 -33.86
N ASP A 200 -2.58 13.91 -34.78
CA ASP A 200 -1.51 14.40 -35.62
C ASP A 200 -0.52 15.24 -34.78
N TRP A 201 0.70 15.41 -35.29
CA TRP A 201 1.68 16.27 -34.64
C TRP A 201 1.26 17.74 -34.79
N GLU A 202 1.16 18.44 -33.67
CA GLU A 202 0.88 19.86 -33.58
C GLU A 202 2.11 20.60 -33.08
N ILE A 203 2.45 21.74 -33.68
CA ILE A 203 3.50 22.63 -33.16
C ILE A 203 3.00 23.24 -31.85
N GLN A 204 3.65 22.91 -30.74
CA GLN A 204 3.37 23.51 -29.43
C GLN A 204 4.21 24.78 -29.22
N GLN A 205 5.45 24.75 -29.67
CA GLN A 205 6.38 25.86 -29.63
C GLN A 205 7.18 25.84 -30.92
N ASP A 206 7.20 26.95 -31.66
CA ASP A 206 8.01 27.01 -32.87
C ASP A 206 9.50 27.14 -32.53
N TYR A 207 10.35 26.74 -33.47
CA TYR A 207 11.78 26.99 -33.34
C TYR A 207 12.06 28.49 -33.45
N THR A 208 13.21 28.92 -32.92
CA THR A 208 13.66 30.30 -33.07
C THR A 208 15.06 30.34 -33.65
N ILE A 209 15.30 31.29 -34.55
CA ILE A 209 16.62 31.56 -35.11
C ILE A 209 17.12 32.85 -34.49
N SER A 210 18.30 32.82 -33.87
CA SER A 210 18.97 34.02 -33.38
C SER A 210 19.79 34.69 -34.48
N SER A 211 20.17 35.95 -34.24
CA SER A 211 20.91 36.78 -35.19
C SER A 211 22.28 36.22 -35.61
N ASP A 212 22.86 35.32 -34.82
CA ASP A 212 24.10 34.60 -35.11
C ASP A 212 23.89 33.28 -35.89
N GLY A 213 22.63 32.97 -36.26
CA GLY A 213 22.25 31.77 -36.99
C GLY A 213 22.06 30.53 -36.11
N TYR A 214 22.10 30.66 -34.78
CA TYR A 214 21.80 29.53 -33.91
C TYR A 214 20.30 29.22 -33.90
N VAL A 215 19.95 27.96 -34.18
CA VAL A 215 18.57 27.48 -34.17
C VAL A 215 18.27 26.84 -32.82
N THR A 216 17.38 27.45 -32.06
CA THR A 216 16.81 26.83 -30.85
C THR A 216 15.67 25.90 -31.26
N PRO A 217 15.73 24.60 -30.96
CA PRO A 217 14.70 23.65 -31.35
C PRO A 217 13.30 24.04 -30.84
N GLY A 218 12.32 23.85 -31.71
CA GLY A 218 10.91 23.92 -31.35
C GLY A 218 10.42 22.61 -30.74
N VAL A 219 9.18 22.61 -30.27
CA VAL A 219 8.52 21.44 -29.66
C VAL A 219 7.22 21.16 -30.41
N LYS A 220 7.07 19.92 -30.86
CA LYS A 220 5.79 19.39 -31.37
C LYS A 220 5.24 18.34 -30.42
N VAL A 221 3.92 18.23 -30.37
CA VAL A 221 3.19 17.29 -29.50
C VAL A 221 2.15 16.49 -30.28
N GLN A 222 1.90 15.26 -29.85
CA GLN A 222 0.68 14.53 -30.24
C GLN A 222 -0.27 14.49 -29.06
N LYS A 223 -1.48 14.98 -29.28
CA LYS A 223 -2.55 14.94 -28.29
C LYS A 223 -3.50 13.78 -28.56
N CYS A 224 -4.12 13.25 -27.51
CA CYS A 224 -5.17 12.26 -27.68
C CYS A 224 -6.36 12.87 -28.42
N LYS A 225 -6.83 12.23 -29.51
CA LYS A 225 -7.98 12.70 -30.30
C LYS A 225 -9.28 12.80 -29.49
N VAL A 226 -9.36 12.10 -28.35
CA VAL A 226 -10.57 12.02 -27.53
C VAL A 226 -10.53 13.01 -26.37
N CYS A 227 -9.44 13.04 -25.59
CA CYS A 227 -9.37 13.84 -24.35
C CYS A 227 -8.40 15.03 -24.41
N GLY A 228 -7.61 15.19 -25.48
CA GLY A 228 -6.65 16.27 -25.63
C GLY A 228 -5.36 16.15 -24.80
N GLN A 229 -5.21 15.09 -24.01
CA GLN A 229 -3.98 14.83 -23.24
C GLN A 229 -2.78 14.67 -24.18
N VAL A 230 -1.65 15.32 -23.85
CA VAL A 230 -0.39 15.11 -24.57
C VAL A 230 0.11 13.69 -24.32
N LEU A 231 0.30 12.92 -25.38
CA LEU A 231 0.76 11.54 -25.33
C LEU A 231 2.25 11.45 -25.65
N ASN A 232 2.67 12.20 -26.67
CA ASN A 232 4.05 12.24 -27.14
C ASN A 232 4.48 13.68 -27.31
N GLN A 233 5.77 13.93 -27.08
CA GLN A 233 6.42 15.21 -27.31
C GLN A 233 7.77 14.94 -27.98
N GLN A 234 8.13 15.78 -28.94
CA GLN A 234 9.40 15.68 -29.64
C GLN A 234 9.90 17.07 -29.98
N GLU A 235 11.20 17.29 -29.81
CA GLU A 235 11.88 18.45 -30.38
C GLU A 235 11.96 18.33 -31.91
N TYR A 236 11.87 19.46 -32.58
CA TYR A 236 12.13 19.56 -34.01
C TYR A 236 12.93 20.82 -34.31
N THR A 237 13.74 20.77 -35.35
CA THR A 237 14.59 21.88 -35.77
C THR A 237 14.45 22.09 -37.27
N VAL A 238 14.95 23.24 -37.74
CA VAL A 238 15.13 23.53 -39.16
C VAL A 238 16.63 23.57 -39.47
N GLU A 239 17.00 23.10 -40.64
CA GLU A 239 18.35 23.29 -41.16
C GLU A 239 18.38 24.56 -42.01
N LEU A 240 19.24 25.50 -41.64
CA LEU A 240 19.48 26.70 -42.44
C LEU A 240 20.31 26.35 -43.67
N THR A 241 19.94 26.90 -44.83
CA THR A 241 20.82 26.83 -45.98
C THR A 241 22.08 27.66 -45.75
N ILE A 242 23.18 27.31 -46.41
CA ILE A 242 24.41 28.11 -46.36
C ILE A 242 24.13 29.57 -46.79
N SER A 243 23.25 29.76 -47.77
CA SER A 243 22.88 31.08 -48.27
C SER A 243 22.11 31.90 -47.23
N GLN A 244 21.13 31.29 -46.55
CA GLN A 244 20.40 31.91 -45.44
C GLN A 244 21.33 32.33 -44.30
N SER A 245 22.25 31.44 -43.88
CA SER A 245 23.23 31.75 -42.84
C SER A 245 24.15 32.90 -43.24
N ASN A 246 24.61 32.93 -44.50
CA ASN A 246 25.44 34.02 -45.01
C ASN A 246 24.67 35.33 -45.09
N ALA A 247 23.41 35.32 -45.54
CA ALA A 247 22.55 36.49 -45.61
C ALA A 247 22.30 37.07 -44.22
N LEU A 248 22.03 36.22 -43.22
CA LEU A 248 21.82 36.61 -41.83
C LEU A 248 23.07 37.26 -41.21
N ALA A 249 24.24 36.64 -41.40
CA ALA A 249 25.51 37.20 -40.95
C ALA A 249 25.81 38.56 -41.63
N LYS A 250 25.45 38.69 -42.90
CA LYS A 250 25.63 39.94 -43.65
C LYS A 250 24.67 41.03 -43.21
N ALA A 251 23.41 40.69 -42.93
CA ALA A 251 22.43 41.59 -42.34
C ALA A 251 22.91 42.14 -40.99
N ALA A 252 23.42 41.27 -40.11
CA ALA A 252 24.01 41.66 -38.83
C ALA A 252 25.19 42.63 -39.03
N SER A 253 26.13 42.30 -39.93
CA SER A 253 27.26 43.17 -40.25
C SER A 253 26.83 44.55 -40.77
N TYR A 254 25.73 44.63 -41.52
CA TYR A 254 25.21 45.90 -42.01
C TYR A 254 24.60 46.74 -40.89
N LEU A 255 23.82 46.11 -40.00
CA LEU A 255 23.18 46.78 -38.87
C LEU A 255 24.19 47.24 -37.79
N ASP A 256 25.36 46.60 -37.73
CA ASP A 256 26.50 47.06 -36.92
C ASP A 256 27.21 48.27 -37.53
N TYR A 257 27.26 48.36 -38.86
CA TYR A 257 27.96 49.44 -39.57
C TYR A 257 27.09 50.70 -39.73
N THR A 258 25.81 50.55 -40.06
CA THR A 258 24.90 51.67 -40.29
C THR A 258 23.44 51.27 -40.09
N SER A 259 22.54 52.25 -40.19
CA SER A 259 21.11 52.03 -39.98
C SER A 259 20.35 51.86 -41.29
N PHE A 260 19.48 50.85 -41.27
CA PHE A 260 18.62 50.45 -42.37
C PHE A 260 17.17 50.35 -41.90
N SER A 261 16.25 50.59 -42.83
CA SER A 261 14.88 50.14 -42.70
C SER A 261 14.78 48.65 -43.06
N TYR A 262 13.69 47.99 -42.65
CA TYR A 262 13.40 46.60 -43.04
C TYR A 262 13.53 46.43 -44.57
N LYS A 263 12.88 47.32 -45.32
CA LYS A 263 12.87 47.27 -46.79
C LYS A 263 14.23 47.55 -47.41
N SER A 264 14.96 48.55 -46.91
CA SER A 264 16.27 48.89 -47.50
C SER A 264 17.33 47.85 -47.18
N LEU A 265 17.27 47.16 -46.04
CA LEU A 265 18.17 46.06 -45.74
C LEU A 265 17.94 44.86 -46.68
N ILE A 266 16.68 44.50 -46.95
CA ILE A 266 16.35 43.46 -47.95
C ILE A 266 16.94 43.83 -49.31
N ASN A 267 16.66 45.05 -49.80
CA ASN A 267 17.17 45.52 -51.09
C ASN A 267 18.70 45.51 -51.14
N GLN A 268 19.37 45.83 -50.02
CA GLN A 268 20.82 45.83 -49.94
C GLN A 268 21.40 44.41 -50.07
N LEU A 269 20.77 43.41 -49.44
CA LEU A 269 21.17 42.01 -49.56
C LEU A 269 20.87 41.47 -50.98
N GLU A 270 19.73 41.82 -51.56
CA GLU A 270 19.40 41.47 -52.95
C GLU A 270 20.41 42.07 -53.95
N PHE A 271 20.82 43.32 -53.74
CA PHE A 271 21.86 43.97 -54.55
C PHE A 271 23.21 43.22 -54.48
N GLU A 272 23.52 42.61 -53.34
CA GLU A 272 24.70 41.76 -53.17
C GLU A 272 24.57 40.35 -53.75
N GLY A 273 23.39 40.01 -54.29
CA GLY A 273 23.15 38.77 -54.99
C GLY A 273 22.49 37.67 -54.16
N PHE A 274 22.01 37.96 -52.94
CA PHE A 274 21.12 37.05 -52.24
C PHE A 274 19.76 36.98 -52.95
N SER A 275 19.10 35.82 -52.89
CA SER A 275 17.72 35.72 -53.40
C SER A 275 16.77 36.56 -52.53
N SER A 276 15.63 36.97 -53.09
CA SER A 276 14.60 37.68 -52.33
C SER A 276 14.14 36.87 -51.11
N GLU A 277 14.07 35.54 -51.24
CA GLU A 277 13.72 34.65 -50.14
C GLU A 277 14.76 34.65 -49.02
N ASP A 278 16.06 34.55 -49.35
CA ASP A 278 17.14 34.51 -48.35
C ASP A 278 17.38 35.89 -47.72
N ALA A 279 17.24 36.97 -48.50
CA ALA A 279 17.32 38.33 -48.00
C ALA A 279 16.17 38.63 -47.01
N THR A 280 14.94 38.26 -47.37
CA THR A 280 13.77 38.41 -46.47
C THR A 280 13.96 37.57 -45.21
N PHE A 281 14.35 36.31 -45.35
CA PHE A 281 14.66 35.42 -44.23
C PHE A 281 15.70 36.03 -43.27
N ALA A 282 16.80 36.56 -43.81
CA ALA A 282 17.84 37.20 -43.00
C ALA A 282 17.30 38.40 -42.21
N VAL A 283 16.50 39.24 -42.85
CA VAL A 283 15.95 40.44 -42.21
C VAL A 283 14.88 40.09 -41.17
N ASP A 284 14.08 39.05 -41.41
CA ASP A 284 13.11 38.53 -40.43
C ASP A 284 13.76 37.97 -39.17
N HIS A 285 14.97 37.42 -39.29
CA HIS A 285 15.67 36.73 -38.21
C HIS A 285 16.91 37.46 -37.67
N CYS A 286 17.27 38.64 -38.20
CA CYS A 286 18.46 39.39 -37.76
C CYS A 286 18.33 40.02 -36.36
N GLY A 287 17.14 39.98 -35.75
CA GLY A 287 16.91 40.51 -34.40
C GLY A 287 16.89 42.05 -34.33
N ALA A 288 16.74 42.73 -35.46
CA ALA A 288 16.68 44.19 -35.49
C ALA A 288 15.37 44.73 -34.89
N ASP A 289 15.49 45.75 -34.04
CA ASP A 289 14.37 46.61 -33.67
C ASP A 289 14.28 47.76 -34.68
N TRP A 290 13.24 47.73 -35.51
CA TRP A 290 13.07 48.70 -36.60
C TRP A 290 12.75 50.12 -36.10
N MET A 291 12.18 50.27 -34.90
CA MET A 291 12.01 51.60 -34.30
C MET A 291 13.37 52.16 -33.89
N VAL A 292 14.22 51.35 -33.26
CA VAL A 292 15.59 51.74 -32.89
C VAL A 292 16.42 52.06 -34.14
N GLN A 293 16.26 51.30 -35.22
CA GLN A 293 16.96 51.61 -36.48
C GLN A 293 16.51 52.96 -37.07
N ALA A 294 15.22 53.32 -36.96
CA ALA A 294 14.71 54.61 -37.39
C ALA A 294 15.28 55.76 -36.55
N GLU A 295 15.37 55.61 -35.22
CA GLU A 295 16.01 56.60 -34.34
C GLU A 295 17.48 56.83 -34.69
N LYS A 296 18.23 55.73 -34.89
CA LYS A 296 19.64 55.80 -35.27
C LYS A 296 19.81 56.51 -36.61
N LYS A 297 18.94 56.21 -37.60
CA LYS A 297 18.99 56.84 -38.92
C LYS A 297 18.61 58.32 -38.88
N ALA A 298 17.57 58.68 -38.13
CA ALA A 298 17.17 60.07 -37.91
C ALA A 298 18.31 60.90 -37.30
N ARG A 299 18.99 60.34 -36.28
CA ARG A 299 20.17 60.96 -35.66
C ARG A 299 21.30 61.17 -36.66
N GLN A 300 21.63 60.13 -37.45
CA GLN A 300 22.64 60.25 -38.52
C GLN A 300 22.32 61.38 -39.50
N TYR A 301 21.04 61.55 -39.88
CA TYR A 301 20.63 62.63 -40.77
C TYR A 301 20.77 64.02 -40.12
N MET A 302 20.36 64.15 -38.86
CA MET A 302 20.47 65.41 -38.11
C MET A 302 21.92 65.83 -37.84
N ASP A 303 22.83 64.87 -37.72
CA ASP A 303 24.27 65.13 -37.57
C ASP A 303 24.89 65.67 -38.86
N TYR A 304 24.36 65.30 -40.03
CA TYR A 304 24.88 65.70 -41.34
C TYR A 304 24.21 66.97 -41.90
N SER A 305 22.91 67.16 -41.65
CA SER A 305 22.12 68.28 -42.20
C SER A 305 20.96 68.65 -41.28
N SER A 306 20.45 69.87 -41.42
CA SER A 306 19.23 70.30 -40.71
C SER A 306 17.98 69.88 -41.46
N PHE A 307 17.02 69.30 -40.75
CA PHE A 307 15.69 68.96 -41.28
C PHE A 307 14.60 69.61 -40.42
N SER A 308 13.46 69.91 -41.06
CA SER A 308 12.18 70.05 -40.34
C SER A 308 11.61 68.67 -40.01
N ARG A 309 10.70 68.58 -39.03
CA ARG A 309 10.00 67.34 -38.69
C ARG A 309 9.39 66.66 -39.93
N ALA A 310 8.61 67.41 -40.71
CA ALA A 310 7.94 66.88 -41.89
C ALA A 310 8.92 66.40 -42.97
N SER A 311 10.01 67.14 -43.21
CA SER A 311 11.02 66.72 -44.19
C SER A 311 11.84 65.51 -43.73
N LEU A 312 12.11 65.37 -42.43
CA LEU A 312 12.82 64.21 -41.91
C LEU A 312 11.96 62.94 -41.99
N ILE A 313 10.68 63.05 -41.64
CA ILE A 313 9.72 61.94 -41.81
C ILE A 313 9.69 61.50 -43.28
N GLY A 314 9.51 62.44 -44.21
CA GLY A 314 9.50 62.11 -45.64
C GLY A 314 10.82 61.47 -46.13
N GLN A 315 11.96 61.87 -45.57
CA GLN A 315 13.26 61.26 -45.90
C GLN A 315 13.36 59.81 -45.39
N LEU A 316 12.92 59.53 -44.16
CA LEU A 316 12.93 58.18 -43.60
C LEU A 316 11.92 57.27 -44.32
N GLU A 317 10.74 57.77 -44.66
CA GLU A 317 9.77 57.04 -45.49
C GLU A 317 10.33 56.73 -46.88
N PHE A 318 11.06 57.67 -47.49
CA PHE A 318 11.75 57.45 -48.77
C PHE A 318 12.79 56.33 -48.68
N GLU A 319 13.49 56.20 -47.54
CA GLU A 319 14.39 55.09 -47.26
C GLU A 319 13.68 53.78 -46.88
N GLY A 320 12.36 53.77 -46.86
CA GLY A 320 11.55 52.57 -46.66
C GLY A 320 11.21 52.25 -45.21
N PHE A 321 11.38 53.19 -44.27
CA PHE A 321 10.74 53.08 -42.96
C PHE A 321 9.22 53.23 -43.10
N THR A 322 8.44 52.61 -42.21
CA THR A 322 6.99 52.88 -42.15
C THR A 322 6.73 54.30 -41.64
N ALA A 323 5.53 54.84 -41.89
CA ALA A 323 5.16 56.17 -41.40
C ALA A 323 5.31 56.28 -39.88
N GLU A 324 4.98 55.22 -39.14
CA GLU A 324 5.13 55.16 -37.68
C GLU A 324 6.60 55.18 -37.26
N GLN A 325 7.45 54.38 -37.93
CA GLN A 325 8.89 54.36 -37.67
C GLN A 325 9.55 55.70 -37.99
N ALA A 326 9.17 56.31 -39.10
CA ALA A 326 9.68 57.61 -39.53
C ALA A 326 9.27 58.74 -38.57
N ALA A 327 8.00 58.77 -38.14
CA ALA A 327 7.52 59.71 -37.14
C ALA A 327 8.26 59.53 -35.80
N HIS A 328 8.39 58.29 -35.33
CA HIS A 328 9.14 57.96 -34.12
C HIS A 328 10.60 58.41 -34.19
N GLY A 329 11.26 58.14 -35.33
CA GLY A 329 12.63 58.60 -35.58
C GLY A 329 12.77 60.13 -35.49
N ALA A 330 11.86 60.89 -36.11
CA ALA A 330 11.87 62.35 -36.05
C ALA A 330 11.63 62.89 -34.63
N ASP A 331 10.67 62.31 -33.89
CA ASP A 331 10.39 62.70 -32.52
C ASP A 331 11.59 62.40 -31.59
N SER A 332 12.32 61.30 -31.83
CA SER A 332 13.49 60.89 -31.03
C SER A 332 14.68 61.86 -31.08
N VAL A 333 14.74 62.69 -32.13
CA VAL A 333 15.76 63.74 -32.31
C VAL A 333 15.24 65.14 -31.94
N GLY A 334 14.03 65.22 -31.35
CA GLY A 334 13.45 66.44 -30.79
C GLY A 334 12.70 67.32 -31.80
N LEU A 335 12.18 66.74 -32.89
CA LEU A 335 11.44 67.47 -33.94
C LEU A 335 9.93 67.37 -33.85
#